data_AF-A0A4R6MZY7-F1
#
_entry.id   AF-A0A4R6MZY7-F1
#
_cell.length_a   1.000
_cell.length_b   1.000
_cell.length_c   1.000
_cell.angle_alpha   90.00
_cell.angle_beta   90.00
_cell.angle_gamma   90.00
#
_symmetry.space_group_name_H-M   'P 1'
#
loop_
_entity.id
_entity.type
_entity.pdbx_description
1 polymer ?
#
loop_
_entity_poly.entity_id
_entity_poly.type
_entity_poly.pdbx_seq_one_letter_code
_entity_poly.pdbx_strand_id
1 'polypeptide(L)' 'MAKESTKTTIEADGLRYRSKAPGSPFAATSSFGAATMSCFLCGKHRPRAMLKSRKLLGKSQPVCAPSCKELEEQLNQK' A
#
# COMPACT_ATOMS: atom_id res chain seq x y z
N MET A 1 11.70 -11.62 6.50
CA MET A 1 11.28 -11.84 7.90
C MET A 1 9.79 -11.55 8.00
N ALA A 2 8.96 -12.56 8.29
CA ALA A 2 7.53 -12.40 8.54
C ALA A 2 7.36 -11.65 9.87
N LYS A 3 6.55 -10.58 9.90
CA LYS A 3 6.27 -9.83 11.14
C LYS A 3 5.42 -10.68 12.07
N GLU A 4 5.88 -10.82 13.31
CA GLU A 4 5.17 -11.41 14.45
C GLU A 4 3.72 -10.91 14.52
N SER A 5 2.76 -11.82 14.59
CA SER A 5 1.33 -11.49 14.70
C SER A 5 1.07 -10.72 16.00
N THR A 6 0.66 -9.45 15.89
CA THR A 6 0.38 -8.60 17.06
C THR A 6 -0.83 -9.15 17.81
N LYS A 7 -0.58 -9.83 18.94
CA LYS A 7 -1.62 -10.31 19.86
C LYS A 7 -2.27 -9.10 20.53
N THR A 8 -3.55 -8.87 20.27
CA THR A 8 -4.34 -7.84 20.94
C THR A 8 -4.55 -8.24 22.40
N THR A 9 -3.98 -7.48 23.33
CA THR A 9 -4.23 -7.65 24.77
C THR A 9 -5.05 -6.47 25.29
N ILE A 10 -6.12 -6.79 26.01
CA ILE A 10 -6.94 -5.82 26.75
C ILE A 10 -6.43 -5.85 28.19
N GLU A 11 -6.05 -4.70 28.74
CA GLU A 11 -5.63 -4.61 30.14
C GLU A 11 -6.83 -4.84 31.08
N ALA A 12 -6.58 -5.50 32.22
CA ALA A 12 -7.63 -5.87 33.17
C ALA A 12 -8.37 -4.65 33.75
N ASP A 13 -7.74 -3.47 33.76
CA ASP A 13 -8.32 -2.21 34.22
C ASP A 13 -9.26 -1.55 33.19
N GLY A 14 -9.57 -2.25 32.08
CA GLY A 14 -10.67 -1.93 31.16
C GLY A 14 -10.48 -0.69 30.29
N LEU A 15 -9.37 0.06 30.43
CA LEU A 15 -9.31 1.41 29.87
C LEU A 15 -8.48 1.58 28.59
N ARG A 16 -7.62 0.65 28.15
CA ARG A 16 -6.85 0.84 26.89
C ARG A 16 -6.46 -0.47 26.17
N TYR A 17 -6.49 -0.42 24.83
CA TYR A 17 -5.79 -1.38 23.96
C TYR A 17 -4.30 -1.02 23.92
N ARG A 18 -3.41 -1.91 24.42
CA ARG A 18 -1.96 -1.65 24.46
C ARG A 18 -1.29 -1.78 23.08
N SER A 19 -1.78 -2.70 22.26
CA SER A 19 -1.30 -2.94 20.90
C SER A 19 -2.46 -3.46 20.03
N LYS A 20 -2.96 -2.61 19.15
CA LYS A 20 -3.94 -3.01 18.13
C LYS A 20 -3.20 -3.18 16.81
N ALA A 21 -3.38 -4.33 16.16
CA ALA A 21 -2.97 -4.47 14.77
C ALA A 21 -3.64 -3.34 13.96
N PRO A 22 -2.89 -2.54 13.19
CA PRO A 22 -3.49 -1.52 12.35
C PRO A 22 -4.48 -2.20 11.40
N GLY A 23 -5.74 -1.76 11.41
CA GLY A 23 -6.79 -2.35 10.58
C GLY A 23 -6.66 -1.98 9.10
N SER A 24 -5.75 -1.06 8.76
CA SER A 24 -5.48 -0.67 7.38
C SER A 24 -4.59 -1.70 6.69
N PRO A 25 -4.89 -2.09 5.44
CA PRO A 25 -4.00 -2.93 4.64
C PRO A 25 -2.67 -2.22 4.31
N PHE A 26 -2.61 -0.91 4.53
CA PHE A 26 -1.39 -0.11 4.46
C PHE A 26 -0.73 -0.07 5.84
N ALA A 27 0.53 -0.52 5.91
CA ALA A 27 1.32 -0.39 7.12
C ALA A 27 1.49 1.08 7.50
N ALA A 28 1.50 1.38 8.81
CA ALA A 28 1.82 2.71 9.31
C ALA A 28 3.13 3.18 8.68
N THR A 29 3.04 4.29 7.95
CA THR A 29 4.13 4.83 7.13
C THR A 29 5.29 5.20 8.04
N SER A 30 6.29 4.32 8.17
CA SER A 30 7.62 4.79 8.56
C SER A 30 8.11 5.74 7.47
N SER A 31 8.93 6.74 7.80
CA SER A 31 9.41 7.75 6.85
C SER A 31 10.13 7.17 5.61
N PHE A 32 10.45 5.87 5.63
CA PHE A 32 11.10 5.10 4.55
C PHE A 32 10.24 3.96 4.00
N GLY A 33 9.02 3.77 4.51
CA GLY A 33 8.09 2.78 4.02
C GLY A 33 7.54 3.21 2.67
N ALA A 34 7.95 2.52 1.60
CA ALA A 34 7.57 2.79 0.22
C ALA A 34 6.07 3.14 0.09
N ALA A 35 5.76 4.44 0.02
CA ALA A 35 4.40 4.93 -0.06
C ALA A 35 3.77 4.45 -1.38
N THR A 36 2.99 3.37 -1.30
CA THR A 36 2.23 2.86 -2.44
C THR A 36 1.17 3.88 -2.83
N MET A 37 0.99 4.10 -4.13
CA MET A 37 -0.10 4.91 -4.66
C MET A 37 -1.01 4.05 -5.54
N SER A 38 -2.28 4.43 -5.66
CA SER A 38 -3.21 3.81 -6.59
C SER A 38 -2.95 4.29 -8.02
N CYS A 39 -2.97 3.37 -8.99
CA CYS A 39 -3.00 3.73 -10.40
C CYS A 39 -4.36 4.34 -10.77
N PHE A 40 -4.37 5.50 -11.43
CA PHE A 40 -5.61 6.18 -11.83
C PHE A 40 -6.47 5.35 -12.80
N LEU A 41 -5.87 4.41 -13.56
CA LEU A 41 -6.60 3.61 -14.55
C LEU A 41 -7.16 2.30 -14.00
N CYS A 42 -6.39 1.56 -13.19
CA CYS A 42 -6.81 0.25 -12.69
C CYS A 42 -7.15 0.23 -11.18
N GLY A 43 -6.96 1.34 -10.47
CA GLY A 43 -7.26 1.48 -9.04
C GLY A 43 -6.32 0.71 -8.09
N LYS A 44 -5.50 -0.22 -8.59
CA LYS A 44 -4.61 -1.05 -7.78
C LYS A 44 -3.50 -0.22 -7.13
N HIS A 45 -3.26 -0.45 -5.85
CA HIS A 45 -2.13 0.14 -5.13
C HIS A 45 -0.83 -0.55 -5.54
N ARG A 46 0.13 0.24 -6.01
CA ARG A 46 1.46 -0.20 -6.45
C ARG A 46 2.53 0.70 -5.82
N PRO A 47 3.78 0.21 -5.66
CA PRO A 47 4.88 1.05 -5.21
C PRO A 47 5.12 2.18 -6.21
N ARG A 48 5.51 3.37 -5.72
CA ARG A 48 5.77 4.56 -6.56
C ARG A 48 6.76 4.29 -7.71
N ALA A 49 7.74 3.41 -7.51
CA ALA A 49 8.72 3.03 -8.54
C ALA A 49 8.10 2.31 -9.76
N MET A 50 6.92 1.69 -9.61
CA MET A 50 6.21 1.01 -10.69
C MET A 50 5.14 1.90 -11.36
N LEU A 51 5.04 3.16 -10.94
CA LEU A 51 4.11 4.13 -11.49
C LEU A 51 4.86 5.20 -12.27
N LYS A 52 4.31 5.61 -13.41
CA LYS A 52 4.71 6.79 -14.17
C LYS A 52 3.68 7.88 -14.04
N SER A 53 4.13 9.12 -14.16
CA SER A 53 3.25 10.28 -14.26
C SER A 53 2.74 10.43 -15.69
N ARG A 54 1.42 10.53 -15.88
CA ARG A 54 0.79 10.82 -17.19
C ARG A 54 -0.19 11.97 -17.05
N LYS A 55 -0.20 12.88 -18.02
CA LYS A 55 -1.20 13.97 -18.07
C LYS A 55 -2.55 13.39 -18.52
N LEU A 56 -3.53 13.36 -17.63
CA LEU A 56 -4.90 12.90 -17.85
C LEU A 56 -5.85 13.99 -17.38
N LEU A 57 -6.83 14.37 -18.21
CA LEU A 57 -7.81 15.41 -17.89
C LEU A 57 -7.17 16.74 -17.40
N GLY A 58 -6.06 17.14 -18.05
CA GLY A 58 -5.32 18.35 -17.71
C GLY A 58 -4.46 18.27 -16.46
N LYS A 59 -4.54 17.20 -15.66
CA LYS A 59 -3.75 17.00 -14.43
C LYS A 59 -2.75 15.86 -14.59
N SER A 60 -1.63 15.95 -13.87
CA SER A 60 -0.66 14.87 -13.77
C SER A 60 -1.21 13.80 -12.81
N GLN A 61 -1.41 12.58 -13.32
CA GLN A 61 -1.93 11.45 -12.57
C GLN A 61 -0.95 10.28 -12.58
N PRO A 62 -0.79 9.55 -11.47
CA PRO A 62 0.03 8.34 -11.42
C PRO A 62 -0.68 7.18 -12.11
N VAL A 63 0.00 6.53 -13.06
CA VAL A 63 -0.49 5.34 -13.78
C VAL A 63 0.59 4.27 -13.83
N CYS A 64 0.19 3.00 -13.99
CA CYS A 64 1.13 1.89 -14.15
C CYS A 64 2.09 2.12 -15.32
N ALA A 65 3.35 1.73 -15.12
CA ALA A 65 4.36 1.64 -16.17
C ALA A 65 4.79 0.17 -16.34
N PRO A 66 4.92 -0.36 -17.58
CA PRO A 66 4.64 0.25 -18.88
C PRO A 66 3.13 0.43 -19.19
N SER A 67 2.30 -0.55 -18.83
CA SER A 67 0.83 -0.51 -18.87
C SER A 67 0.22 -1.27 -17.69
N CYS A 68 -1.11 -1.18 -17.50
CA CYS A 68 -1.77 -1.87 -16.37
C CYS A 68 -1.73 -3.40 -16.52
N LYS A 69 -1.77 -3.92 -17.75
CA LYS A 69 -1.78 -5.37 -18.02
C LYS A 69 -0.38 -5.96 -17.88
N GLU A 70 0.60 -5.37 -18.56
CA GLU A 70 1.99 -5.84 -18.55
C GLU A 70 2.59 -5.79 -17.14
N LEU A 71 2.30 -4.73 -16.37
CA LEU A 71 2.77 -4.66 -14.98
C LEU A 71 2.12 -5.72 -14.09
N GLU A 72 0.87 -6.10 -14.37
CA GLU A 72 0.20 -7.17 -13.64
C GLU A 72 0.81 -8.54 -13.96
N GLU A 73 1.11 -8.80 -15.23
CA GLU A 73 1.82 -10.02 -15.66
C GLU A 73 3.21 -10.13 -15.02
N GLN A 74 3.97 -9.04 -15.00
CA GLN A 74 5.30 -8.99 -14.35
C GLN A 74 5.25 -9.29 -12.85
N LEU A 75 4.16 -8.93 -12.18
CA LEU A 75 3.99 -9.18 -10.75
C LEU A 75 3.49 -10.60 -10.46
N ASN A 76 2.72 -11.20 -11.38
CA ASN A 76 2.24 -12.57 -11.24
C ASN A 76 3.31 -13.62 -11.58
N GLN A 77 4.33 -13.25 -12.37
CA GLN A 77 5.47 -14.12 -12.68
C GLN A 77 6.51 -14.20 -11.55
N LYS A 78 6.34 -13.41 -10.47
CA LYS A 78 7.31 -13.23 -9.40
C LYS A 78 6.84 -13.88 -8.11
#